data_AF-F8CKD7-F1
#
_entry.id   AF-F8CKD7-F1
#
_cell.length_a   1.000
_cell.length_b   1.000
_cell.length_c   1.000
_cell.angle_alpha   90.00
_cell.angle_beta   90.00
_cell.angle_gamma   90.00
#
_symmetry.space_group_name_H-M   'P 1'
#
loop_
_entity.id
_entity.type
_entity.pdbx_description
1 polymer ?
#
loop_
_entity_poly.entity_id
_entity_poly.type
_entity_poly.pdbx_seq_one_letter_code
_entity_poly.pdbx_strand_id
1 'polypeptide(L)'
;MSEPATQAHPVPQHVHNAQMQVAAALEQATGAPVDLLKAPWAEIEPAIAKLTGGPFQVNQPEHQTIALGLAGAFALRLIQEHQAFWFPNRDSPEGATLGFPEAIIMLSPFGAVMDSLAQGKLARLEDLAADIRRSLGQARFGANPAQALGGQAPKLTPVDYQRLFDPGFLQFVVLDTKKAATALETKPDGLARDVRNALGRTQPPLPPEARQQFEGQIVQSLQRLDTTKSLIDQAERAPRLAELMAHLFGTVGGTGSAPEDFWHDLVLPLLFIGTPASFPPLDDEELEMFRQGADPLPLFVDMVPHAHKAPDEGLLGAFEMSDIGLVHQGFGRVGALRLIRINAARIQPLLEQFDPAKTAETLQRFTEYVAKAAGKPATESPQGKEMLQAALTLLSDLKRSVTQVEGGVLALRRLTEAEAASEQALAVVRKALQGSIILTA
;
A
#
# COMPACT_ATOMS: atom_id res chain seq x y z
N MET A 1 -40.35 -8.41 11.63
CA MET A 1 -39.07 -7.98 12.23
C MET A 1 -38.16 -7.65 11.07
N SER A 2 -37.81 -6.38 10.91
CA SER A 2 -36.93 -5.94 9.83
C SER A 2 -35.54 -6.54 10.06
N GLU A 3 -34.98 -7.20 9.05
CA GLU A 3 -33.58 -7.61 9.08
C GLU A 3 -32.72 -6.37 9.38
N PRO A 4 -31.74 -6.44 10.30
CA PRO A 4 -30.84 -5.32 10.51
C PRO A 4 -30.07 -5.07 9.21
N ALA A 5 -30.01 -3.80 8.79
CA ALA A 5 -29.26 -3.40 7.62
C ALA A 5 -27.84 -3.98 7.68
N THR A 6 -27.43 -4.65 6.61
CA THR A 6 -26.08 -5.19 6.45
C THR A 6 -25.08 -4.06 6.71
N GLN A 7 -24.30 -4.17 7.79
CA GLN A 7 -23.21 -3.23 8.03
C GLN A 7 -22.26 -3.28 6.85
N ALA A 8 -22.02 -2.14 6.19
CA ALA A 8 -21.19 -2.05 4.99
C ALA A 8 -19.75 -2.62 5.21
N HIS A 9 -19.29 -2.65 6.46
CA HIS A 9 -17.99 -3.21 6.86
C HIS A 9 -18.16 -4.00 8.16
N PRO A 10 -18.48 -5.30 8.09
CA PRO A 10 -18.76 -6.10 9.26
C PRO A 10 -17.49 -6.31 10.10
N VAL A 11 -17.68 -6.48 11.41
CA VAL A 11 -16.61 -6.91 12.31
C VAL A 11 -15.95 -8.18 11.75
N PRO A 12 -14.61 -8.29 11.68
CA PRO A 12 -13.96 -9.51 11.24
C PRO A 12 -14.47 -10.72 12.03
N GLN A 13 -14.81 -11.82 11.35
CA GLN A 13 -15.54 -12.93 11.96
C GLN A 13 -14.82 -13.52 13.18
N HIS A 14 -13.48 -13.60 13.13
CA HIS A 14 -12.66 -14.08 14.24
C HIS A 14 -12.72 -13.15 15.47
N VAL A 15 -12.78 -11.83 15.26
CA VAL A 15 -12.96 -10.84 16.34
C VAL A 15 -14.34 -10.96 16.95
N HIS A 16 -15.38 -11.10 16.11
CA HIS A 16 -16.75 -11.27 16.58
C HIS A 16 -16.90 -12.54 17.44
N ASN A 17 -16.36 -13.66 16.97
CA ASN A 17 -16.39 -14.93 17.69
C ASN A 17 -15.65 -14.82 19.04
N ALA A 18 -14.46 -14.20 19.06
CA ALA A 18 -13.69 -14.00 20.29
C ALA A 18 -14.42 -13.08 21.29
N GLN A 19 -15.09 -12.02 20.81
CA GLN A 19 -15.88 -11.13 21.64
C GLN A 19 -17.01 -11.88 22.35
N MET A 20 -17.75 -12.73 21.62
CA MET A 20 -18.82 -13.56 22.19
C MET A 20 -18.28 -14.55 23.23
N GLN A 21 -17.14 -15.19 22.94
CA GLN A 21 -16.51 -16.13 23.87
C GLN A 21 -16.05 -15.44 25.17
N VAL A 22 -15.43 -14.27 25.08
CA VAL A 22 -14.96 -13.52 26.26
C VAL A 22 -16.12 -13.01 27.09
N ALA A 23 -17.19 -12.51 26.46
CA ALA A 23 -18.39 -12.09 27.18
C ALA A 23 -19.00 -13.24 28.00
N ALA A 24 -19.13 -14.42 27.39
CA ALA A 24 -19.63 -15.62 28.06
C ALA A 24 -18.70 -16.10 29.19
N ALA A 25 -17.38 -16.08 28.96
CA ALA A 25 -16.39 -16.47 29.97
C ALA A 25 -16.40 -15.52 31.17
N LEU A 26 -16.52 -14.22 30.93
CA LEU A 26 -16.62 -13.21 31.99
C LEU A 26 -17.87 -13.43 32.84
N GLU A 27 -19.04 -13.65 32.23
CA GLU A 27 -20.28 -13.92 32.95
C GLU A 27 -20.17 -15.17 33.84
N GLN A 28 -19.54 -16.24 33.35
CA GLN A 28 -19.28 -17.45 34.14
C GLN A 28 -18.31 -17.19 35.30
N ALA A 29 -17.26 -16.39 35.08
CA ALA A 29 -16.24 -16.12 36.09
C ALA A 29 -16.71 -15.15 37.18
N THR A 30 -17.55 -14.16 36.85
CA THR A 30 -18.03 -13.15 37.80
C THR A 30 -19.36 -13.51 38.44
N GLY A 31 -20.12 -14.44 37.85
CA GLY A 31 -21.47 -14.81 38.30
C GLY A 31 -22.54 -13.74 37.99
N ALA A 32 -22.20 -12.75 37.16
CA ALA A 32 -23.09 -11.68 36.73
C ALA A 32 -22.74 -11.24 35.29
N PRO A 33 -23.72 -10.85 34.46
CA PRO A 33 -23.45 -10.40 33.11
C PRO A 33 -22.60 -9.12 33.11
N VAL A 34 -21.49 -9.13 32.36
CA VAL A 34 -20.60 -7.98 32.18
C VAL A 34 -20.87 -7.37 30.80
N ASP A 35 -21.45 -6.16 30.77
CA ASP A 35 -21.64 -5.41 29.52
C ASP A 35 -20.31 -4.76 29.09
N LEU A 36 -19.56 -5.49 28.26
CA LEU A 36 -18.29 -5.05 27.69
C LEU A 36 -18.38 -3.78 26.83
N LEU A 37 -19.57 -3.26 26.52
CA LEU A 37 -19.72 -2.01 25.76
C LEU A 37 -19.95 -0.80 26.67
N LYS A 38 -20.34 -1.01 27.92
CA LYS A 38 -20.70 0.08 28.84
C LYS A 38 -19.89 0.11 30.13
N ALA A 39 -19.42 -1.03 30.61
CA ALA A 39 -18.68 -1.10 31.87
C ALA A 39 -17.33 -0.35 31.77
N PRO A 40 -16.91 0.43 32.76
CA PRO A 40 -15.57 1.01 32.81
C PRO A 40 -14.49 -0.08 32.70
N TRP A 41 -13.39 0.18 31.97
CA TRP A 41 -12.34 -0.83 31.77
C TRP A 41 -11.65 -1.22 33.07
N ALA A 42 -11.56 -0.29 34.02
CA ALA A 42 -11.08 -0.54 35.38
C ALA A 42 -11.92 -1.57 36.14
N GLU A 43 -13.22 -1.66 35.87
CA GLU A 43 -14.12 -2.64 36.50
C GLU A 43 -14.04 -4.02 35.82
N ILE A 44 -13.62 -4.08 34.56
CA ILE A 44 -13.44 -5.32 33.79
C ILE A 44 -12.11 -6.00 34.17
N GLU A 45 -11.06 -5.23 34.46
CA GLU A 45 -9.71 -5.73 34.71
C GLU A 45 -9.60 -6.83 35.80
N PRO A 46 -10.26 -6.73 36.97
CA PRO A 46 -10.20 -7.80 37.98
C PRO A 46 -10.82 -9.11 37.51
N ALA A 47 -11.86 -9.05 36.68
CA ALA A 47 -12.51 -10.24 36.11
C ALA A 47 -11.59 -10.93 35.09
N ILE A 48 -10.78 -10.16 34.36
CA ILE A 48 -9.78 -10.70 33.45
C ILE A 48 -8.67 -11.42 34.22
N ALA A 49 -8.15 -10.83 35.30
CA ALA A 49 -7.14 -11.47 36.14
C ALA A 49 -7.63 -12.81 36.74
N LYS A 50 -8.94 -12.91 37.03
CA LYS A 50 -9.58 -14.16 37.47
C LYS A 50 -9.64 -15.20 36.35
N LEU A 51 -9.97 -14.78 35.12
CA LEU A 51 -10.01 -15.65 33.94
C LEU A 51 -8.63 -16.18 33.53
N THR A 52 -7.60 -15.35 33.63
CA THR A 52 -6.22 -15.72 33.31
C THR A 52 -5.51 -16.47 34.44
N GLY A 53 -6.17 -16.67 35.59
CA GLY A 53 -5.59 -17.35 36.75
C GLY A 53 -4.37 -16.64 37.34
N GLY A 54 -4.23 -15.32 37.12
CA GLY A 54 -3.02 -14.56 37.46
C GLY A 54 -2.75 -13.39 36.50
N PRO A 55 -1.54 -12.80 36.52
CA PRO A 55 -1.19 -11.70 35.62
C PRO A 55 -1.25 -12.14 34.15
N PHE A 56 -1.66 -11.22 33.28
CA PHE A 56 -1.72 -11.46 31.84
C PHE A 56 -0.32 -11.82 31.29
N GLN A 57 -0.29 -12.80 30.39
CA GLN A 57 0.95 -13.28 29.76
C GLN A 57 0.84 -13.17 28.25
N VAL A 58 1.62 -12.25 27.67
CA VAL A 58 1.58 -11.90 26.24
C VAL A 58 1.82 -13.09 25.31
N ASN A 59 2.62 -14.07 25.74
CA ASN A 59 2.99 -15.23 24.94
C ASN A 59 2.07 -16.45 25.14
N GLN A 60 1.02 -16.35 25.97
CA GLN A 60 0.08 -17.45 26.18
C GLN A 60 -1.12 -17.34 25.22
N PRO A 61 -1.38 -18.35 24.37
CA PRO A 61 -2.46 -18.29 23.36
C PRO A 61 -3.86 -18.05 23.94
N GLU A 62 -4.16 -18.64 25.11
CA GLU A 62 -5.44 -18.47 25.80
C GLU A 62 -5.65 -17.01 26.24
N HIS A 63 -4.58 -16.37 26.73
CA HIS A 63 -4.59 -14.97 27.11
C HIS A 63 -4.75 -14.05 25.89
N GLN A 64 -4.08 -14.36 24.78
CA GLN A 64 -4.25 -13.62 23.53
C GLN A 64 -5.69 -13.69 23.00
N THR A 65 -6.37 -14.83 23.17
CA THR A 65 -7.79 -14.98 22.80
C THR A 65 -8.69 -14.06 23.63
N ILE A 66 -8.39 -13.92 24.94
CA ILE A 66 -9.09 -12.96 25.81
C ILE A 66 -8.86 -11.52 25.35
N ALA A 67 -7.60 -11.16 25.04
CA ALA A 67 -7.26 -9.84 24.53
C ALA A 67 -7.97 -9.55 23.19
N LEU A 68 -8.13 -10.54 22.32
CA LEU A 68 -8.84 -10.40 21.05
C LEU A 68 -10.34 -10.12 21.25
N GLY A 69 -11.00 -10.78 22.21
CA GLY A 69 -12.40 -10.50 22.50
C GLY A 69 -12.62 -9.11 23.11
N LEU A 70 -11.73 -8.68 24.01
CA LEU A 70 -11.74 -7.31 24.55
C LEU A 70 -11.45 -6.26 23.46
N ALA A 71 -10.57 -6.58 22.51
CA ALA A 71 -10.28 -5.72 21.36
C ALA A 71 -11.51 -5.52 20.48
N GLY A 72 -12.32 -6.56 20.26
CA GLY A 72 -13.61 -6.45 19.59
C GLY A 72 -14.59 -5.52 20.31
N ALA A 73 -14.68 -5.62 21.64
CA ALA A 73 -15.52 -4.73 22.45
C ALA A 73 -15.03 -3.28 22.42
N PHE A 74 -13.72 -3.05 22.56
CA PHE A 74 -13.11 -1.72 22.47
C PHE A 74 -13.34 -1.10 21.09
N ALA A 75 -13.15 -1.87 20.03
CA ALA A 75 -13.42 -1.43 18.67
C ALA A 75 -14.89 -1.04 18.48
N LEU A 76 -15.83 -1.82 19.00
CA LEU A 76 -17.26 -1.52 18.88
C LEU A 76 -17.64 -0.22 19.61
N ARG A 77 -17.04 0.06 20.78
CA ARG A 77 -17.21 1.36 21.45
C ARG A 77 -16.74 2.52 20.57
N LEU A 78 -15.56 2.40 19.96
CA LEU A 78 -15.01 3.43 19.06
C LEU A 78 -15.86 3.61 17.79
N ILE A 79 -16.39 2.53 17.24
CA ILE A 79 -17.33 2.58 16.10
C ILE A 79 -18.58 3.37 16.48
N GLN A 80 -19.17 3.09 17.65
CA GLN A 80 -20.37 3.77 18.14
C GLN A 80 -20.12 5.24 18.48
N GLU A 81 -19.01 5.56 19.13
CA GLU A 81 -18.71 6.91 19.63
C GLU A 81 -18.09 7.83 18.57
N HIS A 82 -17.32 7.28 17.64
CA HIS A 82 -16.48 8.06 16.71
C HIS A 82 -16.73 7.74 15.25
N GLN A 83 -17.75 6.95 14.95
CA GLN A 83 -18.03 6.49 13.58
C GLN A 83 -16.81 5.80 12.94
N ALA A 84 -15.96 5.19 13.78
CA ALA A 84 -14.85 4.39 13.29
C ALA A 84 -15.36 3.23 12.43
N PHE A 85 -14.50 2.66 11.60
CA PHE A 85 -14.84 1.53 10.75
C PHE A 85 -13.67 0.56 10.66
N TRP A 86 -14.00 -0.72 10.48
CA TRP A 86 -12.99 -1.73 10.20
C TRP A 86 -12.41 -1.53 8.81
N PHE A 87 -11.09 -1.72 8.69
CA PHE A 87 -10.46 -1.87 7.39
C PHE A 87 -10.99 -3.12 6.67
N PRO A 88 -11.28 -3.04 5.36
CA PRO A 88 -11.57 -4.23 4.57
C PRO A 88 -10.35 -5.15 4.45
N ASN A 89 -10.57 -6.46 4.26
CA ASN A 89 -9.54 -7.46 3.88
C ASN A 89 -8.36 -7.64 4.87
N ARG A 90 -8.58 -7.44 6.17
CA ARG A 90 -7.60 -7.70 7.23
C ARG A 90 -8.05 -8.87 8.12
N ASP A 91 -7.78 -10.09 7.64
CA ASP A 91 -8.27 -11.32 8.29
C ASP A 91 -7.43 -11.80 9.47
N SER A 92 -6.23 -11.26 9.67
CA SER A 92 -5.40 -11.59 10.83
C SER A 92 -5.77 -10.73 12.05
N PRO A 93 -5.76 -11.30 13.27
CA PRO A 93 -6.03 -10.56 14.51
C PRO A 93 -5.16 -9.31 14.71
N GLU A 94 -3.89 -9.38 14.29
CA GLU A 94 -2.91 -8.30 14.37
C GLU A 94 -3.10 -7.25 13.27
N GLY A 95 -3.66 -7.66 12.14
CA GLY A 95 -3.95 -6.79 10.99
C GLY A 95 -5.29 -6.05 11.11
N ALA A 96 -6.20 -6.53 11.95
CA ALA A 96 -7.50 -5.92 12.19
C ALA A 96 -7.33 -4.50 12.78
N THR A 97 -7.62 -3.49 11.96
CA THR A 97 -7.36 -2.09 12.27
C THR A 97 -8.64 -1.28 12.05
N LEU A 98 -8.82 -0.23 12.86
CA LEU A 98 -9.86 0.78 12.67
C LEU A 98 -9.34 2.04 11.98
N GLY A 99 -10.16 2.57 11.08
CA GLY A 99 -10.05 3.91 10.51
C GLY A 99 -11.12 4.84 11.07
N PHE A 100 -10.93 6.16 10.88
CA PHE A 100 -11.82 7.20 11.40
C PHE A 100 -12.15 8.23 10.31
N PRO A 101 -13.39 8.71 10.23
CA PRO A 101 -13.84 9.54 9.12
C PRO A 101 -13.32 10.99 9.14
N GLU A 102 -12.95 11.50 10.31
CA GLU A 102 -12.56 12.91 10.46
C GLU A 102 -11.03 13.14 10.38
N ALA A 103 -10.22 12.08 10.52
CA ALA A 103 -8.76 12.18 10.50
C ALA A 103 -8.12 10.83 10.16
N ILE A 104 -6.95 10.86 9.50
CA ILE A 104 -6.15 9.66 9.24
C ILE A 104 -5.54 9.16 10.55
N ILE A 105 -6.30 8.32 11.23
CA ILE A 105 -5.88 7.56 12.41
C ILE A 105 -6.01 6.08 12.08
N MET A 106 -4.93 5.33 12.31
CA MET A 106 -4.92 3.87 12.30
C MET A 106 -4.78 3.36 13.71
N LEU A 107 -5.76 2.57 14.16
CA LEU A 107 -5.71 1.96 15.47
C LEU A 107 -5.84 0.46 15.35
N SER A 108 -4.85 -0.29 15.83
CA SER A 108 -4.99 -1.72 16.10
C SER A 108 -5.64 -1.89 17.48
N PRO A 109 -6.92 -2.30 17.58
CA PRO A 109 -7.58 -2.47 18.87
C PRO A 109 -6.93 -3.62 19.66
N PHE A 110 -6.47 -4.66 18.96
CA PHE A 110 -5.77 -5.78 19.57
C PHE A 110 -4.45 -5.33 20.20
N GLY A 111 -3.63 -4.57 19.47
CA GLY A 111 -2.38 -4.01 20.01
C GLY A 111 -2.62 -3.14 21.25
N ALA A 112 -3.60 -2.24 21.19
CA ALA A 112 -3.94 -1.37 22.33
C ALA A 112 -4.37 -2.15 23.58
N VAL A 113 -5.16 -3.21 23.42
CA VAL A 113 -5.58 -4.08 24.52
C VAL A 113 -4.41 -4.91 25.06
N MET A 114 -3.60 -5.50 24.18
CA MET A 114 -2.42 -6.28 24.55
C MET A 114 -1.44 -5.45 25.38
N ASP A 115 -1.14 -4.22 24.94
CA ASP A 115 -0.25 -3.29 25.65
C ASP A 115 -0.80 -2.88 27.03
N SER A 116 -2.13 -2.70 27.12
CA SER A 116 -2.81 -2.33 28.37
C SER A 116 -2.85 -3.49 29.37
N LEU A 117 -3.14 -4.70 28.90
CA LEU A 117 -3.17 -5.92 29.72
C LEU A 117 -1.78 -6.34 30.19
N ALA A 118 -0.77 -6.26 29.32
CA ALA A 118 0.62 -6.55 29.67
C ALA A 118 1.13 -5.66 30.83
N GLN A 119 0.54 -4.48 30.98
CA GLN A 119 0.88 -3.52 32.04
C GLN A 119 -0.08 -3.56 33.24
N GLY A 120 -1.13 -4.39 33.19
CA GLY A 120 -2.19 -4.42 34.20
C GLY A 120 -2.89 -3.07 34.36
N LYS A 121 -3.18 -2.40 33.24
CA LYS A 121 -3.78 -1.06 33.20
C LYS A 121 -4.78 -0.92 32.05
N LEU A 122 -5.81 -1.75 32.04
CA LEU A 122 -6.88 -1.76 31.04
C LEU A 122 -7.63 -0.42 30.98
N ALA A 123 -7.66 0.34 32.08
CA ALA A 123 -8.19 1.70 32.11
C ALA A 123 -7.56 2.65 31.08
N ARG A 124 -6.35 2.38 30.60
CA ARG A 124 -5.70 3.18 29.54
C ARG A 124 -6.44 3.18 28.21
N LEU A 125 -7.35 2.23 27.99
CA LEU A 125 -8.22 2.25 26.81
C LEU A 125 -9.19 3.44 26.83
N GLU A 126 -9.61 3.91 28.02
CA GLU A 126 -10.39 5.16 28.15
C GLU A 126 -9.54 6.38 27.81
N ASP A 127 -8.30 6.43 28.28
CA ASP A 127 -7.36 7.50 27.96
C ASP A 127 -7.13 7.58 26.43
N LEU A 128 -6.88 6.43 25.80
CA LEU A 128 -6.70 6.32 24.36
C LEU A 128 -7.95 6.77 23.59
N ALA A 129 -9.15 6.37 24.02
CA ALA A 129 -10.40 6.83 23.42
C ALA A 129 -10.59 8.35 23.57
N ALA A 130 -10.24 8.92 24.73
CA ALA A 130 -10.32 10.36 24.97
C ALA A 130 -9.32 11.15 24.10
N ASP A 131 -8.11 10.62 23.90
CA ASP A 131 -7.10 11.21 23.02
C ASP A 131 -7.53 11.15 21.55
N ILE A 132 -8.10 10.03 21.10
CA ILE A 132 -8.69 9.91 19.76
C ILE A 132 -9.80 10.94 19.58
N ARG A 133 -10.74 11.05 20.54
CA ARG A 133 -11.81 12.06 20.51
C ARG A 133 -11.24 13.48 20.37
N ARG A 134 -10.18 13.81 21.12
CA ARG A 134 -9.51 15.11 21.05
C ARG A 134 -8.90 15.35 19.66
N SER A 135 -8.22 14.35 19.12
CA SER A 135 -7.56 14.42 17.81
C SER A 135 -8.56 14.57 16.67
N LEU A 136 -9.66 13.81 16.70
CA LEU A 136 -10.77 13.94 15.73
C LEU A 136 -11.45 15.32 15.85
N GLY A 137 -11.64 15.83 17.06
CA GLY A 137 -12.13 17.19 17.28
C GLY A 137 -11.21 18.24 16.67
N GLN A 138 -9.90 18.13 16.89
CA GLN A 138 -8.92 19.04 16.30
C GLN A 138 -8.89 18.97 14.77
N ALA A 139 -8.99 17.78 14.17
CA ALA A 139 -9.02 17.64 12.71
C ALA A 139 -10.29 18.25 12.10
N ARG A 140 -11.44 18.07 12.76
CA ARG A 140 -12.73 18.62 12.34
C ARG A 140 -12.76 20.16 12.34
N PHE A 141 -12.11 20.78 13.32
CA PHE A 141 -12.06 22.24 13.49
C PHE A 141 -10.71 22.87 13.08
N GLY A 142 -9.79 22.07 12.55
CA GLY A 142 -8.47 22.50 12.11
C GLY A 142 -8.56 23.24 10.79
N ALA A 143 -7.83 24.36 10.66
CA ALA A 143 -7.86 25.22 9.49
C ALA A 143 -7.26 24.52 8.25
N ASN A 144 -8.08 23.71 7.57
CA ASN A 144 -7.77 23.24 6.24
C ASN A 144 -8.09 24.39 5.26
N PRO A 145 -7.21 24.80 4.34
CA PRO A 145 -7.47 25.91 3.42
C PRO A 145 -8.75 25.74 2.57
N ALA A 146 -9.25 24.51 2.41
CA ALA A 146 -10.56 24.22 1.80
C ALA A 146 -11.78 24.68 2.64
N GLN A 147 -11.66 24.75 3.97
CA GLN A 147 -12.73 25.21 4.87
C GLN A 147 -12.85 26.75 4.90
N ALA A 148 -11.80 27.48 4.53
CA ALA A 148 -11.83 28.94 4.43
C ALA A 148 -12.76 29.45 3.31
N LEU A 149 -13.18 28.56 2.40
CA LEU A 149 -14.11 28.81 1.30
C LEU A 149 -15.51 28.22 1.54
N GLY A 150 -15.83 27.81 2.79
CA GLY A 150 -17.18 27.37 3.17
C GLY A 150 -17.53 25.92 2.85
N GLY A 151 -16.57 25.09 2.41
CA GLY A 151 -16.77 23.65 2.21
C GLY A 151 -16.46 22.84 3.47
N GLN A 152 -17.31 21.87 3.81
CA GLN A 152 -16.90 20.79 4.73
C GLN A 152 -15.87 19.91 4.03
N ALA A 153 -14.74 19.62 4.69
CA ALA A 153 -13.80 18.63 4.17
C ALA A 153 -14.52 17.27 4.05
N PRO A 154 -14.36 16.54 2.93
CA PRO A 154 -15.02 15.25 2.75
C PRO A 154 -14.53 14.27 3.82
N LYS A 155 -15.47 13.51 4.38
CA LYS A 155 -15.15 12.45 5.36
C LYS A 155 -14.38 11.33 4.68
N LEU A 156 -13.37 10.82 5.37
CA LEU A 156 -12.62 9.64 4.94
C LEU A 156 -13.51 8.40 5.03
N THR A 157 -13.44 7.58 3.99
CA THR A 157 -14.19 6.33 3.87
C THR A 157 -13.26 5.13 4.02
N PRO A 158 -13.82 3.92 4.24
CA PRO A 158 -13.06 2.67 4.18
C PRO A 158 -12.26 2.48 2.89
N VAL A 159 -12.78 2.96 1.75
CA VAL A 159 -12.10 2.88 0.45
C VAL A 159 -10.89 3.82 0.41
N ASP A 160 -10.99 5.03 0.98
CA ASP A 160 -9.85 5.95 1.06
C ASP A 160 -8.73 5.36 1.93
N TYR A 161 -9.11 4.75 3.05
CA TYR A 161 -8.18 4.02 3.91
C TYR A 161 -7.57 2.81 3.20
N GLN A 162 -8.36 2.06 2.45
CA GLN A 162 -7.86 0.95 1.63
C GLN A 162 -6.80 1.46 0.64
N ARG A 163 -7.04 2.56 -0.07
CA ARG A 163 -6.05 3.15 -1.00
C ARG A 163 -4.79 3.65 -0.30
N LEU A 164 -4.94 4.25 0.88
CA LEU A 164 -3.83 4.81 1.66
C LEU A 164 -2.93 3.73 2.27
N PHE A 165 -3.46 2.54 2.59
CA PHE A 165 -2.77 1.54 3.40
C PHE A 165 -2.63 0.15 2.74
N ASP A 166 -3.47 -0.15 1.77
CA ASP A 166 -3.32 -1.33 0.92
C ASP A 166 -2.52 -0.95 -0.33
N PRO A 167 -1.60 -1.83 -0.77
CA PRO A 167 -0.88 -1.57 -2.01
C PRO A 167 -1.83 -1.63 -3.19
N GLY A 168 -1.99 -0.51 -3.88
CA GLY A 168 -2.75 -0.40 -5.13
C GLY A 168 -1.95 0.30 -6.24
N PHE A 169 -0.72 0.75 -5.94
CA PHE A 169 0.19 1.35 -6.90
C PHE A 169 1.36 0.42 -7.16
N LEU A 170 1.84 0.42 -8.38
CA LEU A 170 2.97 -0.36 -8.83
C LEU A 170 4.06 0.55 -9.37
N GLN A 171 5.31 0.13 -9.13
CA GLN A 171 6.49 0.75 -9.69
C GLN A 171 7.49 -0.35 -10.10
N PHE A 172 7.94 -0.33 -11.35
CA PHE A 172 9.07 -1.15 -11.76
C PHE A 172 10.37 -0.45 -11.38
N VAL A 173 11.27 -1.18 -10.75
CA VAL A 173 12.59 -0.69 -10.34
C VAL A 173 13.66 -1.67 -10.77
N VAL A 174 14.87 -1.17 -11.00
CA VAL A 174 16.05 -1.99 -11.26
C VAL A 174 16.95 -1.89 -10.04
N LEU A 175 17.21 -3.03 -9.42
CA LEU A 175 18.04 -3.15 -8.22
C LEU A 175 19.44 -3.61 -8.59
N ASP A 176 20.45 -2.86 -8.18
CA ASP A 176 21.82 -3.36 -8.03
C ASP A 176 21.81 -4.40 -6.91
N THR A 177 21.97 -5.67 -7.29
CA THR A 177 21.87 -6.79 -6.35
C THR A 177 22.93 -6.75 -5.27
N LYS A 178 24.11 -6.19 -5.57
CA LYS A 178 25.21 -6.09 -4.60
C LYS A 178 24.88 -5.03 -3.56
N LYS A 179 24.44 -3.85 -3.99
CA LYS A 179 24.05 -2.78 -3.05
C LYS A 179 22.85 -3.18 -2.20
N ALA A 180 21.84 -3.81 -2.81
CA ALA A 180 20.69 -4.31 -2.09
C ALA A 180 21.08 -5.38 -1.05
N ALA A 181 21.91 -6.37 -1.43
CA ALA A 181 22.40 -7.38 -0.50
C ALA A 181 23.22 -6.76 0.64
N THR A 182 24.16 -5.87 0.35
CA THR A 182 24.94 -5.16 1.38
C THR A 182 24.02 -4.44 2.37
N ALA A 183 23.02 -3.71 1.88
CA ALA A 183 22.08 -3.00 2.76
C ALA A 183 21.28 -3.98 3.65
N LEU A 184 20.85 -5.10 3.09
CA LEU A 184 20.08 -6.13 3.81
C LEU A 184 20.93 -6.88 4.85
N GLU A 185 22.21 -7.11 4.56
CA GLU A 185 23.17 -7.78 5.46
C GLU A 185 23.76 -6.84 6.51
N THR A 186 23.57 -5.52 6.34
CA THR A 186 24.03 -4.52 7.31
C THR A 186 23.15 -4.51 8.56
N LYS A 187 23.78 -4.23 9.70
CA LYS A 187 23.08 -4.10 10.99
C LYS A 187 22.22 -2.82 11.04
N PRO A 188 21.07 -2.82 11.74
CA PRO A 188 20.14 -1.69 11.76
C PRO A 188 20.73 -0.36 12.21
N ASP A 189 21.69 -0.37 13.14
CA ASP A 189 22.38 0.83 13.65
C ASP A 189 23.25 1.51 12.57
N GLY A 190 23.94 0.71 11.76
CA GLY A 190 24.68 1.17 10.59
C GLY A 190 23.76 1.87 9.59
N LEU A 191 22.66 1.21 9.22
CA LEU A 191 21.68 1.76 8.28
C LEU A 191 21.01 3.03 8.81
N ALA A 192 20.65 3.06 10.09
CA ALA A 192 20.06 4.23 10.75
C ALA A 192 20.98 5.45 10.65
N ARG A 193 22.29 5.26 10.86
CA ARG A 193 23.30 6.31 10.70
C ARG A 193 23.42 6.74 9.25
N ASP A 194 23.47 5.81 8.30
CA ASP A 194 23.62 6.13 6.87
C ASP A 194 22.42 6.91 6.33
N VAL A 195 21.20 6.51 6.70
CA VAL A 195 19.97 7.23 6.36
C VAL A 195 19.98 8.63 6.99
N ARG A 196 20.31 8.76 8.27
CA ARG A 196 20.41 10.08 8.94
C ARG A 196 21.43 10.99 8.26
N ASN A 197 22.59 10.45 7.88
CA ASN A 197 23.62 11.19 7.17
C ASN A 197 23.17 11.59 5.75
N ALA A 198 22.40 10.77 5.06
CA ALA A 198 21.84 11.12 3.76
C ALA A 198 20.76 12.19 3.85
N LEU A 199 19.88 12.15 4.85
CA LEU A 199 18.88 13.19 5.11
C LEU A 199 19.51 14.57 5.33
N GLY A 200 20.70 14.62 5.93
CA GLY A 200 21.47 15.87 6.07
C GLY A 200 22.13 16.38 4.78
N ARG A 201 22.18 15.58 3.72
CA ARG A 201 22.89 15.85 2.46
C ARG A 201 21.97 15.92 1.22
N THR A 202 20.66 15.81 1.40
CA THR A 202 19.68 15.86 0.30
C THR A 202 19.82 17.15 -0.52
N GLN A 203 19.80 17.01 -1.84
CA GLN A 203 19.83 18.13 -2.79
C GLN A 203 18.74 17.92 -3.86
N PRO A 204 17.68 18.77 -3.88
CA PRO A 204 17.43 19.89 -2.96
C PRO A 204 17.19 19.42 -1.51
N PRO A 205 17.40 20.28 -0.49
CA PRO A 205 17.06 19.97 0.89
C PRO A 205 15.58 19.59 1.03
N LEU A 206 15.29 18.56 1.83
CA LEU A 206 13.90 18.21 2.16
C LEU A 206 13.27 19.30 3.06
N PRO A 207 11.94 19.53 2.95
CA PRO A 207 11.21 20.31 3.93
C PRO A 207 11.41 19.78 5.36
N PRO A 208 11.46 20.64 6.39
CA PRO A 208 11.70 20.21 7.78
C PRO A 208 10.74 19.13 8.27
N GLU A 209 9.45 19.24 7.94
CA GLU A 209 8.40 18.31 8.32
C GLU A 209 8.63 16.94 7.66
N ALA A 210 8.95 16.92 6.36
CA ALA A 210 9.25 15.70 5.64
C ALA A 210 10.51 15.02 6.18
N ARG A 211 11.55 15.80 6.51
CA ARG A 211 12.77 15.27 7.14
C ARG A 211 12.47 14.66 8.51
N GLN A 212 11.70 15.34 9.36
CA GLN A 212 11.31 14.84 10.66
C GLN A 212 10.49 13.55 10.53
N GLN A 213 9.60 13.46 9.54
CA GLN A 213 8.87 12.24 9.24
C GLN A 213 9.80 11.09 8.84
N PHE A 214 10.80 11.32 7.98
CA PHE A 214 11.79 10.29 7.63
C PHE A 214 12.63 9.83 8.82
N GLU A 215 13.09 10.76 9.66
CA GLU A 215 13.82 10.43 10.88
C GLU A 215 12.94 9.61 11.85
N GLY A 216 11.69 10.02 12.06
CA GLY A 216 10.74 9.33 12.92
C GLY A 216 10.33 7.95 12.41
N GLN A 217 10.05 7.81 11.11
CA GLN A 217 9.51 6.56 10.57
C GLN A 217 10.59 5.56 10.20
N ILE A 218 11.70 5.99 9.62
CA ILE A 218 12.75 5.08 9.13
C ILE A 218 13.83 4.88 10.21
N VAL A 219 14.42 5.98 10.69
CA VAL A 219 15.59 5.90 11.58
C VAL A 219 15.21 5.31 12.93
N GLN A 220 14.10 5.76 13.55
CA GLN A 220 13.66 5.18 14.82
C GLN A 220 13.19 3.72 14.66
N SER A 221 12.59 3.36 13.53
CA SER A 221 12.20 1.96 13.28
C SER A 221 13.41 1.04 13.19
N LEU A 222 14.48 1.46 12.51
CA LEU A 222 15.75 0.73 12.49
C LEU A 222 16.34 0.61 13.91
N GLN A 223 16.27 1.66 14.72
CA GLN A 223 16.79 1.67 16.09
C GLN A 223 16.00 0.77 17.06
N ARG A 224 14.76 0.38 16.73
CA ARG A 224 13.95 -0.56 17.53
C ARG A 224 14.28 -2.04 17.25
N LEU A 225 15.07 -2.32 16.21
CA LEU A 225 15.50 -3.67 15.87
C LEU A 225 16.70 -4.12 16.71
N ASP A 226 16.92 -5.42 16.75
CA ASP A 226 18.07 -6.02 17.43
C ASP A 226 19.36 -5.64 16.68
N THR A 227 20.25 -4.91 17.34
CA THR A 227 21.50 -4.40 16.77
C THR A 227 22.57 -5.48 16.63
N THR A 228 22.35 -6.67 17.18
CA THR A 228 23.29 -7.79 17.05
C THR A 228 23.11 -8.57 15.75
N LYS A 229 21.94 -8.45 15.11
CA LYS A 229 21.55 -9.18 13.90
C LYS A 229 21.56 -8.27 12.68
N SER A 230 21.70 -8.86 11.49
CA SER A 230 21.49 -8.12 10.24
C SER A 230 20.03 -7.70 10.07
N LEU A 231 19.75 -6.80 9.14
CA LEU A 231 18.37 -6.43 8.82
C LEU A 231 17.60 -7.62 8.21
N ILE A 232 18.24 -8.39 7.32
CA ILE A 232 17.59 -9.53 6.65
C ILE A 232 17.23 -10.66 7.62
N ASP A 233 18.02 -10.88 8.66
CA ASP A 233 17.70 -11.87 9.72
C ASP A 233 16.45 -11.50 10.53
N GLN A 234 15.99 -10.26 10.41
CA GLN A 234 14.82 -9.72 11.10
C GLN A 234 13.67 -9.38 10.14
N ALA A 235 13.77 -9.78 8.87
CA ALA A 235 12.82 -9.41 7.83
C ALA A 235 11.40 -9.97 8.06
N GLU A 236 11.24 -11.08 8.80
CA GLU A 236 9.90 -11.57 9.22
C GLU A 236 9.20 -10.57 10.14
N ARG A 237 9.94 -9.92 11.04
CA ARG A 237 9.42 -8.93 11.99
C ARG A 237 9.26 -7.54 11.37
N ALA A 238 10.13 -7.18 10.43
CA ALA A 238 10.15 -5.85 9.81
C ALA A 238 10.30 -5.90 8.28
N PRO A 239 9.39 -6.56 7.55
CA PRO A 239 9.55 -6.83 6.12
C PRO A 239 9.57 -5.55 5.29
N ARG A 240 8.67 -4.60 5.59
CA ARG A 240 8.60 -3.32 4.87
C ARG A 240 9.87 -2.50 5.01
N LEU A 241 10.51 -2.56 6.18
CA LEU A 241 11.75 -1.83 6.43
C LEU A 241 12.91 -2.45 5.65
N ALA A 242 12.99 -3.78 5.58
CA ALA A 242 13.97 -4.49 4.77
C ALA A 242 13.81 -4.18 3.27
N GLU A 243 12.58 -4.24 2.73
CA GLU A 243 12.30 -3.88 1.33
C GLU A 243 12.61 -2.41 1.04
N LEU A 244 12.29 -1.50 1.97
CA LEU A 244 12.60 -0.09 1.83
C LEU A 244 14.11 0.17 1.82
N MET A 245 14.90 -0.52 2.65
CA MET A 245 16.36 -0.41 2.61
C MET A 245 16.94 -0.97 1.31
N ALA A 246 16.42 -2.11 0.83
CA ALA A 246 16.80 -2.63 -0.48
C ALA A 246 16.52 -1.62 -1.60
N HIS A 247 15.37 -0.92 -1.56
CA HIS A 247 15.04 0.14 -2.51
C HIS A 247 15.94 1.37 -2.38
N LEU A 248 16.11 1.89 -1.15
CA LEU A 248 16.87 3.12 -0.90
C LEU A 248 18.36 3.00 -1.26
N PHE A 249 18.95 1.83 -1.09
CA PHE A 249 20.36 1.61 -1.38
C PHE A 249 20.59 0.97 -2.76
N GLY A 250 19.69 0.09 -3.19
CA GLY A 250 19.86 -0.75 -4.37
C GLY A 250 19.26 -0.19 -5.66
N THR A 251 18.25 0.68 -5.61
CA THR A 251 17.58 1.13 -6.84
C THR A 251 18.45 2.04 -7.69
N VAL A 252 18.74 1.60 -8.92
CA VAL A 252 19.59 2.30 -9.91
C VAL A 252 18.83 2.72 -11.16
N GLY A 253 17.59 2.28 -11.32
CA GLY A 253 16.67 2.67 -12.38
C GLY A 253 15.23 2.34 -11.99
N GLY A 254 14.26 2.87 -12.73
CA GLY A 254 12.85 2.57 -12.50
C GLY A 254 11.91 3.54 -13.19
N THR A 255 10.63 3.27 -13.01
CA THR A 255 9.48 4.04 -13.52
C THR A 255 8.94 4.98 -12.47
N GLY A 256 8.01 5.86 -12.87
CA GLY A 256 7.03 6.42 -11.94
C GLY A 256 6.13 5.34 -11.33
N SER A 257 5.40 5.71 -10.27
CA SER A 257 4.33 4.89 -9.69
C SER A 257 3.01 5.16 -10.40
N ALA A 258 2.22 4.11 -10.62
CA ALA A 258 0.86 4.22 -11.17
C ALA A 258 -0.03 3.11 -10.60
N PRO A 259 -1.37 3.27 -10.63
CA PRO A 259 -2.29 2.22 -10.16
C PRO A 259 -2.05 0.88 -10.85
N GLU A 260 -2.27 -0.23 -10.13
CA GLU A 260 -2.14 -1.59 -10.66
C GLU A 260 -3.02 -1.81 -11.89
N ASP A 261 -4.29 -1.40 -11.82
CA ASP A 261 -5.25 -1.49 -12.92
C ASP A 261 -4.77 -0.69 -14.14
N PHE A 262 -4.15 0.48 -13.93
CA PHE A 262 -3.60 1.27 -15.04
C PHE A 262 -2.45 0.54 -15.75
N TRP A 263 -1.58 -0.13 -14.99
CA TRP A 263 -0.54 -0.97 -15.56
C TRP A 263 -1.09 -2.16 -16.34
N HIS A 264 -2.10 -2.83 -15.78
CA HIS A 264 -2.70 -4.03 -16.32
C HIS A 264 -3.58 -3.77 -17.54
N ASP A 265 -4.48 -2.79 -17.44
CA ASP A 265 -5.54 -2.54 -18.41
C ASP A 265 -5.11 -1.61 -19.54
N LEU A 266 -3.99 -0.90 -19.39
CA LEU A 266 -3.55 0.09 -20.39
C LEU A 266 -2.06 0.02 -20.72
N VAL A 267 -1.18 0.22 -19.73
CA VAL A 267 0.25 0.44 -20.01
C VAL A 267 0.90 -0.77 -20.66
N LEU A 268 0.73 -1.96 -20.09
CA LEU A 268 1.31 -3.19 -20.64
C LEU A 268 0.61 -3.65 -21.93
N PRO A 269 -0.74 -3.63 -22.04
CA PRO A 269 -1.41 -3.95 -23.30
C PRO A 269 -0.91 -3.13 -24.49
N LEU A 270 -0.67 -1.82 -24.33
CA LEU A 270 -0.08 -0.98 -25.40
C LEU A 270 1.27 -1.54 -25.90
N LEU A 271 2.09 -2.08 -25.00
CA LEU A 271 3.35 -2.73 -25.37
C LEU A 271 3.13 -4.04 -26.14
N PHE A 272 2.14 -4.86 -25.75
CA PHE A 272 1.85 -6.14 -26.40
C PHE A 272 1.12 -6.00 -27.74
N ILE A 273 0.30 -4.96 -27.90
CA ILE A 273 -0.34 -4.59 -29.17
C ILE A 273 0.71 -4.09 -30.17
N GLY A 274 1.63 -3.22 -29.71
CA GLY A 274 2.66 -2.64 -30.54
C GLY A 274 2.09 -1.70 -31.61
N THR A 275 2.61 -1.79 -32.85
CA THR A 275 2.24 -0.88 -33.94
C THR A 275 1.68 -1.67 -35.14
N PRO A 276 0.45 -2.19 -35.06
CA PRO A 276 -0.16 -2.92 -36.17
C PRO A 276 -0.28 -2.08 -37.44
N ALA A 277 -0.24 -2.77 -38.58
CA ALA A 277 -0.42 -2.16 -39.90
C ALA A 277 -1.90 -1.92 -40.25
N SER A 278 -2.81 -2.68 -39.66
CA SER A 278 -4.26 -2.64 -39.88
C SER A 278 -5.02 -2.97 -38.60
N PHE A 279 -6.27 -2.55 -38.52
CA PHE A 279 -7.16 -2.79 -37.39
C PHE A 279 -8.20 -3.86 -37.72
N PRO A 280 -8.72 -4.60 -36.72
CA PRO A 280 -9.79 -5.56 -36.92
C PRO A 280 -11.07 -4.87 -37.41
N PRO A 281 -11.98 -5.62 -38.06
CA PRO A 281 -13.29 -5.10 -38.43
C PRO A 281 -14.08 -4.71 -37.19
N LEU A 282 -14.77 -3.57 -37.25
CA LEU A 282 -15.60 -3.05 -36.18
C LEU A 282 -17.00 -3.65 -36.24
N ASP A 283 -17.56 -4.01 -35.09
CA ASP A 283 -18.96 -4.41 -34.98
C ASP A 283 -19.90 -3.24 -34.61
N ASP A 284 -21.21 -3.50 -34.59
CA ASP A 284 -22.20 -2.47 -34.33
C ASP A 284 -22.17 -1.94 -32.88
N GLU A 285 -21.73 -2.75 -31.92
CA GLU A 285 -21.66 -2.39 -30.50
C GLU A 285 -20.47 -1.45 -30.24
N GLU A 286 -19.31 -1.77 -30.80
CA GLU A 286 -18.10 -0.94 -30.74
C GLU A 286 -18.30 0.43 -31.38
N LEU A 287 -18.94 0.45 -32.56
CA LEU A 287 -19.30 1.69 -33.24
C LEU A 287 -20.28 2.53 -32.41
N GLU A 288 -21.21 1.88 -31.72
CA GLU A 288 -22.19 2.56 -30.88
C GLU A 288 -21.54 3.13 -29.61
N MET A 289 -20.63 2.41 -28.95
CA MET A 289 -19.83 2.93 -27.83
C MET A 289 -19.06 4.20 -28.24
N PHE A 290 -18.42 4.18 -29.41
CA PHE A 290 -17.73 5.35 -29.94
C PHE A 290 -18.70 6.50 -30.22
N ARG A 291 -19.89 6.23 -30.80
CA ARG A 291 -20.92 7.27 -31.02
C ARG A 291 -21.40 7.87 -29.71
N GLN A 292 -21.46 7.10 -28.64
CA GLN A 292 -21.81 7.55 -27.29
C GLN A 292 -20.69 8.34 -26.59
N GLY A 293 -19.50 8.43 -27.22
CA GLY A 293 -18.38 9.25 -26.74
C GLY A 293 -17.35 8.48 -25.93
N ALA A 294 -17.28 7.15 -26.08
CA ALA A 294 -16.18 6.36 -25.53
C ALA A 294 -14.83 6.87 -26.05
N ASP A 295 -13.84 6.87 -25.16
CA ASP A 295 -12.49 7.32 -25.50
C ASP A 295 -11.82 6.31 -26.46
N PRO A 296 -11.12 6.76 -27.52
CA PRO A 296 -10.45 5.85 -28.45
C PRO A 296 -9.38 4.97 -27.82
N LEU A 297 -8.76 5.38 -26.71
CA LEU A 297 -7.66 4.66 -26.09
C LEU A 297 -8.09 3.33 -25.42
N PRO A 298 -9.11 3.30 -24.54
CA PRO A 298 -9.68 2.04 -24.06
C PRO A 298 -10.19 1.13 -25.18
N LEU A 299 -10.88 1.69 -26.18
CA LEU A 299 -11.35 0.93 -27.35
C LEU A 299 -10.18 0.30 -28.10
N PHE A 300 -9.07 1.02 -28.27
CA PHE A 300 -7.88 0.49 -28.93
C PHE A 300 -7.32 -0.72 -28.19
N VAL A 301 -7.26 -0.68 -26.86
CA VAL A 301 -6.73 -1.79 -26.07
C VAL A 301 -7.66 -3.01 -26.09
N ASP A 302 -8.96 -2.78 -25.99
CA ASP A 302 -9.95 -3.85 -25.97
C ASP A 302 -10.05 -4.57 -27.32
N MET A 303 -10.00 -3.79 -28.40
CA MET A 303 -10.34 -4.30 -29.73
C MET A 303 -9.12 -4.80 -30.51
N VAL A 304 -7.96 -4.18 -30.35
CA VAL A 304 -6.81 -4.49 -31.19
C VAL A 304 -6.05 -5.69 -30.62
N PRO A 305 -5.91 -6.79 -31.39
CA PRO A 305 -5.24 -7.98 -30.88
C PRO A 305 -3.78 -7.72 -30.52
N HIS A 306 -3.33 -8.37 -29.45
CA HIS A 306 -1.91 -8.38 -29.11
C HIS A 306 -1.09 -8.99 -30.26
N ALA A 307 -0.09 -8.25 -30.75
CA ALA A 307 0.87 -8.75 -31.74
C ALA A 307 1.78 -9.85 -31.14
N HIS A 308 1.94 -9.85 -29.81
CA HIS A 308 2.74 -10.81 -29.07
C HIS A 308 1.89 -11.52 -28.02
N LYS A 309 1.99 -12.85 -27.93
CA LYS A 309 1.20 -13.63 -26.97
C LYS A 309 1.46 -13.15 -25.54
N ALA A 310 0.45 -12.56 -24.91
CA ALA A 310 0.42 -12.32 -23.47
C ALA A 310 0.15 -13.64 -22.72
N PRO A 311 0.64 -13.83 -21.49
CA PRO A 311 0.29 -14.99 -20.69
C PRO A 311 -1.20 -15.01 -20.33
N ASP A 312 -1.79 -16.21 -20.33
CA ASP A 312 -3.20 -16.44 -20.02
C ASP A 312 -3.49 -16.26 -18.51
N GLU A 313 -2.53 -16.61 -17.65
CA GLU A 313 -2.53 -16.39 -16.21
C GLU A 313 -1.18 -15.82 -15.76
N GLY A 314 -1.17 -14.92 -14.78
CA GLY A 314 0.06 -14.37 -14.24
C GLY A 314 -0.06 -12.94 -13.72
N LEU A 315 1.09 -12.32 -13.47
CA LEU A 315 1.15 -10.97 -12.94
C LEU A 315 0.95 -9.95 -14.08
N LEU A 316 -0.09 -9.12 -13.93
CA LEU A 316 -0.45 -8.02 -14.84
C LEU A 316 -0.71 -8.45 -16.29
N GLY A 317 -0.99 -9.73 -16.54
CA GLY A 317 -1.12 -10.25 -17.91
C GLY A 317 0.15 -10.08 -18.76
N ALA A 318 1.32 -9.97 -18.12
CA ALA A 318 2.60 -9.76 -18.79
C ALA A 318 3.70 -10.74 -18.37
N PHE A 319 3.62 -11.25 -17.14
CA PHE A 319 4.64 -12.14 -16.56
C PHE A 319 4.00 -13.41 -16.04
N GLU A 320 4.61 -14.56 -16.32
CA GLU A 320 4.17 -15.84 -15.78
C GLU A 320 4.57 -15.94 -14.30
N MET A 321 3.91 -16.82 -13.53
CA MET A 321 4.29 -17.01 -12.12
C MET A 321 5.75 -17.49 -11.96
N SER A 322 6.28 -18.19 -12.96
CA SER A 322 7.71 -18.60 -13.02
C SER A 322 8.68 -17.44 -13.25
N ASP A 323 8.20 -16.28 -13.73
CA ASP A 323 9.01 -15.08 -13.90
C ASP A 323 9.18 -14.31 -12.58
N ILE A 324 8.43 -14.69 -11.53
CA ILE A 324 8.44 -14.03 -10.24
C ILE A 324 9.43 -14.72 -9.31
N GLY A 325 10.27 -13.93 -8.64
CA GLY A 325 11.24 -14.44 -7.68
C GLY A 325 11.48 -13.49 -6.52
N LEU A 326 12.43 -13.88 -5.68
CA LEU A 326 12.89 -13.07 -4.56
C LEU A 326 14.04 -12.16 -5.00
N VAL A 327 14.05 -10.93 -4.51
CA VAL A 327 15.20 -10.02 -4.67
C VAL A 327 16.40 -10.44 -3.81
N HIS A 328 16.14 -11.19 -2.73
CA HIS A 328 17.14 -11.76 -1.84
C HIS A 328 16.60 -13.04 -1.19
N GLN A 329 17.42 -14.09 -1.08
CA GLN A 329 16.97 -15.41 -0.57
C GLN A 329 16.44 -15.35 0.87
N GLY A 330 16.99 -14.43 1.68
CA GLY A 330 16.52 -14.20 3.05
C GLY A 330 15.05 -13.78 3.16
N PHE A 331 14.42 -13.30 2.09
CA PHE A 331 13.00 -13.00 2.05
C PHE A 331 12.10 -14.24 1.90
N GLY A 332 12.64 -15.43 1.68
CA GLY A 332 11.83 -16.64 1.47
C GLY A 332 10.98 -17.05 2.66
N ARG A 333 11.23 -16.47 3.84
CA ARG A 333 10.45 -16.70 5.07
C ARG A 333 9.39 -15.62 5.32
N VAL A 334 9.36 -14.57 4.50
CA VAL A 334 8.46 -13.42 4.67
C VAL A 334 7.18 -13.64 3.87
N GLY A 335 6.04 -13.60 4.55
CA GLY A 335 4.72 -13.59 3.90
C GLY A 335 4.45 -12.25 3.19
N ALA A 336 3.77 -12.33 2.04
CA ALA A 336 3.20 -11.18 1.31
C ALA A 336 4.22 -10.05 1.01
N LEU A 337 5.32 -10.36 0.32
CA LEU A 337 6.28 -9.37 -0.16
C LEU A 337 5.63 -8.33 -1.09
N ARG A 338 6.06 -7.08 -0.97
CA ARG A 338 5.72 -5.96 -1.87
C ARG A 338 6.86 -5.66 -2.82
N LEU A 339 8.08 -6.15 -2.56
CA LEU A 339 9.20 -6.07 -3.47
C LEU A 339 9.56 -7.47 -3.98
N ILE A 340 9.26 -7.73 -5.25
CA ILE A 340 9.48 -9.02 -5.91
C ILE A 340 10.38 -8.86 -7.13
N ARG A 341 11.25 -9.83 -7.39
CA ARG A 341 12.06 -9.86 -8.62
C ARG A 341 11.18 -10.30 -9.78
N ILE A 342 11.37 -9.67 -10.93
CA ILE A 342 10.69 -10.01 -12.18
C ILE A 342 11.72 -10.38 -13.25
N ASN A 343 11.51 -11.47 -13.97
CA ASN A 343 12.27 -11.80 -15.15
C ASN A 343 11.82 -10.95 -16.34
N ALA A 344 12.70 -10.11 -16.86
CA ALA A 344 12.39 -9.19 -17.95
C ALA A 344 12.48 -9.83 -19.36
N ALA A 345 12.94 -11.08 -19.47
CA ALA A 345 13.30 -11.70 -20.75
C ALA A 345 12.19 -11.65 -21.81
N ARG A 346 10.92 -11.76 -21.40
CA ARG A 346 9.77 -11.71 -22.31
C ARG A 346 9.49 -10.31 -22.85
N ILE A 347 9.54 -9.31 -21.98
CA ILE A 347 9.18 -7.94 -22.33
C ILE A 347 10.36 -7.16 -22.93
N GLN A 348 11.59 -7.58 -22.67
CA GLN A 348 12.79 -6.89 -23.15
C GLN A 348 12.79 -6.70 -24.68
N PRO A 349 12.55 -7.73 -25.52
CA PRO A 349 12.50 -7.55 -26.97
C PRO A 349 11.39 -6.60 -27.44
N LEU A 350 10.28 -6.54 -26.70
CA LEU A 350 9.15 -5.64 -26.98
C LEU A 350 9.53 -4.20 -26.65
N LEU A 351 10.16 -4.00 -25.49
CA LEU A 351 10.67 -2.70 -25.05
C LEU A 351 11.75 -2.16 -26.00
N GLU A 352 12.62 -3.01 -26.53
CA GLU A 352 13.63 -2.62 -27.52
C GLU A 352 12.97 -2.04 -28.78
N GLN A 353 11.88 -2.65 -29.24
CA GLN A 353 11.09 -2.22 -30.41
C GLN A 353 10.14 -1.06 -30.12
N PHE A 354 9.74 -0.86 -28.86
CA PHE A 354 8.79 0.18 -28.46
C PHE A 354 9.29 1.57 -28.86
N ASP A 355 8.41 2.32 -29.54
CA ASP A 355 8.63 3.71 -29.93
C ASP A 355 7.38 4.52 -29.52
N PRO A 356 7.52 5.49 -28.60
CA PRO A 356 6.38 6.24 -28.10
C PRO A 356 5.70 7.08 -29.19
N ALA A 357 6.46 7.59 -30.16
CA ALA A 357 5.91 8.39 -31.25
C ALA A 357 5.09 7.52 -32.22
N LYS A 358 5.60 6.34 -32.57
CA LYS A 358 4.85 5.39 -33.44
C LYS A 358 3.62 4.81 -32.75
N THR A 359 3.67 4.63 -31.43
CA THR A 359 2.51 4.17 -30.65
C THR A 359 1.42 5.24 -30.66
N ALA A 360 1.78 6.50 -30.43
CA ALA A 360 0.85 7.63 -30.54
C ALA A 360 0.26 7.77 -31.94
N GLU A 361 1.08 7.67 -32.99
CA GLU A 361 0.64 7.69 -34.39
C GLU A 361 -0.32 6.52 -34.69
N THR A 362 -0.05 5.34 -34.15
CA THR A 362 -0.93 4.17 -34.32
C THR A 362 -2.29 4.38 -33.69
N LEU A 363 -2.35 4.93 -32.47
CA LEU A 363 -3.63 5.28 -31.86
C LEU A 363 -4.37 6.36 -32.65
N GLN A 364 -3.66 7.34 -33.20
CA GLN A 364 -4.28 8.35 -34.06
C GLN A 364 -4.89 7.69 -35.31
N ARG A 365 -4.17 6.80 -35.99
CA ARG A 365 -4.69 6.04 -37.14
C ARG A 365 -5.91 5.19 -36.77
N PHE A 366 -5.91 4.59 -35.58
CA PHE A 366 -7.06 3.83 -35.07
C PHE A 366 -8.26 4.75 -34.83
N THR A 367 -8.04 5.91 -34.20
CA THR A 367 -9.07 6.90 -33.94
C THR A 367 -9.72 7.39 -35.24
N GLU A 368 -8.91 7.64 -36.27
CA GLU A 368 -9.38 8.01 -37.62
C GLU A 368 -10.16 6.88 -38.29
N TYR A 369 -9.72 5.63 -38.12
CA TYR A 369 -10.41 4.43 -38.62
C TYR A 369 -11.81 4.28 -38.01
N VAL A 370 -11.93 4.36 -36.68
CA VAL A 370 -13.21 4.24 -35.97
C VAL A 370 -14.11 5.44 -36.30
N ALA A 371 -13.58 6.67 -36.32
CA ALA A 371 -14.36 7.86 -36.67
C ALA A 371 -14.98 7.77 -38.07
N LYS A 372 -14.22 7.27 -39.05
CA LYS A 372 -14.69 7.07 -40.41
C LYS A 372 -15.81 6.02 -40.49
N ALA A 373 -15.66 4.91 -39.76
CA ALA A 373 -16.66 3.84 -39.74
C ALA A 373 -17.93 4.23 -38.98
N ALA A 374 -17.79 4.98 -37.88
CA ALA A 374 -18.91 5.45 -37.07
C ALA A 374 -19.68 6.61 -37.71
N GLY A 375 -19.10 7.28 -38.72
CA GLY A 375 -19.66 8.46 -39.36
C GLY A 375 -19.69 9.70 -38.46
N LYS A 376 -18.88 9.71 -37.39
CA LYS A 376 -18.81 10.77 -36.38
C LYS A 376 -17.33 11.07 -36.06
N PRO A 377 -16.93 12.34 -35.93
CA PRO A 377 -15.56 12.65 -35.50
C PRO A 377 -15.29 12.14 -34.08
N ALA A 378 -14.03 11.82 -33.79
CA ALA A 378 -13.61 11.46 -32.45
C ALA A 378 -13.84 12.60 -31.48
N THR A 379 -14.26 12.25 -30.27
CA THR A 379 -14.33 13.21 -29.17
C THR A 379 -12.99 13.17 -28.45
N GLU A 380 -12.15 14.18 -28.65
CA GLU A 380 -10.89 14.28 -27.90
C GLU A 380 -11.19 14.59 -26.43
N SER A 381 -10.87 13.67 -25.52
CA SER A 381 -10.96 13.91 -24.09
C SER A 381 -9.59 14.37 -23.54
N PRO A 382 -9.51 15.43 -22.72
CA PRO A 382 -8.27 15.81 -22.04
C PRO A 382 -7.71 14.67 -21.19
N GLN A 383 -8.59 13.90 -20.55
CA GLN A 383 -8.25 12.74 -19.74
C GLN A 383 -7.58 11.64 -20.55
N GLY A 384 -8.10 11.29 -21.73
CA GLY A 384 -7.51 10.28 -22.62
C GLY A 384 -6.12 10.68 -23.12
N LYS A 385 -5.92 11.96 -23.42
CA LYS A 385 -4.59 12.49 -23.78
C LYS A 385 -3.60 12.39 -22.62
N GLU A 386 -4.03 12.73 -21.40
CA GLU A 386 -3.19 12.59 -20.20
C GLU A 386 -2.87 11.12 -19.88
N MET A 387 -3.85 10.23 -20.01
CA MET A 387 -3.67 8.79 -19.82
C MET A 387 -2.68 8.19 -20.84
N LEU A 388 -2.84 8.53 -22.13
CA LEU A 388 -1.88 8.10 -23.16
C LEU A 388 -0.47 8.62 -22.83
N GLN A 389 -0.35 9.91 -22.52
CA GLN A 389 0.95 10.51 -22.22
C GLN A 389 1.61 9.84 -21.00
N ALA A 390 0.84 9.59 -19.95
CA ALA A 390 1.31 8.87 -18.76
C ALA A 390 1.75 7.44 -19.11
N ALA A 391 0.98 6.70 -19.90
CA ALA A 391 1.33 5.34 -20.31
C ALA A 391 2.61 5.31 -21.17
N LEU A 392 2.76 6.23 -22.13
CA LEU A 392 3.97 6.35 -22.95
C LEU A 392 5.20 6.73 -22.11
N THR A 393 5.04 7.60 -21.11
CA THR A 393 6.12 7.94 -20.17
C THR A 393 6.53 6.72 -19.34
N LEU A 394 5.57 5.98 -18.77
CA LEU A 394 5.86 4.77 -17.99
C LEU A 394 6.54 3.67 -18.83
N LEU A 395 6.09 3.42 -20.06
CA LEU A 395 6.74 2.48 -20.99
C LEU A 395 8.14 2.94 -21.39
N SER A 396 8.34 4.25 -21.59
CA SER A 396 9.66 4.80 -21.91
C SER A 396 10.64 4.65 -20.74
N ASP A 397 10.17 4.90 -19.52
CA ASP A 397 10.97 4.69 -18.32
C ASP A 397 11.27 3.20 -18.08
N LEU A 398 10.30 2.32 -18.35
CA LEU A 398 10.48 0.88 -18.24
C LEU A 398 11.48 0.38 -19.29
N LYS A 399 11.37 0.85 -20.54
CA LYS A 399 12.35 0.60 -21.61
C LYS A 399 13.73 1.01 -21.16
N ARG A 400 13.91 2.27 -20.72
CA ARG A 400 15.19 2.78 -20.23
C ARG A 400 15.76 1.89 -19.12
N SER A 401 14.91 1.50 -18.17
CA SER A 401 15.32 0.70 -17.02
C SER A 401 15.77 -0.71 -17.42
N VAL A 402 15.03 -1.37 -18.31
CA VAL A 402 15.33 -2.75 -18.72
C VAL A 402 16.50 -2.83 -19.71
N THR A 403 16.63 -1.86 -20.63
CA THR A 403 17.59 -1.97 -21.75
C THR A 403 18.89 -1.18 -21.55
N GLN A 404 18.92 -0.20 -20.65
CA GLN A 404 20.09 0.68 -20.49
C GLN A 404 20.79 0.55 -19.13
N VAL A 405 20.15 -0.04 -18.13
CA VAL A 405 20.73 -0.19 -16.79
C VAL A 405 21.44 -1.53 -16.69
N GLU A 406 22.77 -1.50 -16.72
CA GLU A 406 23.58 -2.72 -16.61
C GLU A 406 23.73 -3.22 -15.16
N GLY A 407 23.87 -4.53 -15.00
CA GLY A 407 24.24 -5.16 -13.73
C GLY A 407 23.15 -5.17 -12.64
N GLY A 408 21.93 -4.73 -12.96
CA GLY A 408 20.79 -4.78 -12.06
C GLY A 408 19.76 -5.85 -12.43
N VAL A 409 18.86 -6.15 -11.48
CA VAL A 409 17.69 -7.03 -11.71
C VAL A 409 16.41 -6.21 -11.68
N LEU A 410 15.50 -6.49 -12.61
CA LEU A 410 14.17 -5.91 -12.59
C LEU A 410 13.39 -6.44 -11.38
N ALA A 411 12.71 -5.54 -10.68
CA ALA A 411 11.83 -5.85 -9.57
C ALA A 411 10.56 -5.00 -9.66
N LEU A 412 9.46 -5.55 -9.16
CA LEU A 412 8.20 -4.83 -9.00
C LEU A 412 8.02 -4.46 -7.53
N ARG A 413 7.74 -3.19 -7.29
CA ARG A 413 7.34 -2.64 -5.99
C ARG A 413 5.84 -2.40 -5.98
N ARG A 414 5.15 -2.92 -4.96
CA ARG A 414 3.78 -2.58 -4.61
C ARG A 414 3.79 -1.51 -3.52
N LEU A 415 3.07 -0.43 -3.76
CA LEU A 415 3.06 0.77 -2.96
C LEU A 415 1.63 1.10 -2.57
N THR A 416 1.45 1.63 -1.37
CA THR A 416 0.22 2.36 -1.05
C THR A 416 0.24 3.73 -1.71
N GLU A 417 -0.91 4.42 -1.75
CA GLU A 417 -0.98 5.77 -2.30
C GLU A 417 -0.04 6.75 -1.57
N ALA A 418 0.07 6.63 -0.24
CA ALA A 418 0.97 7.47 0.56
C ALA A 418 2.45 7.20 0.25
N GLU A 419 2.82 5.94 0.01
CA GLU A 419 4.17 5.56 -0.39
C GLU A 419 4.48 6.08 -1.81
N ALA A 420 3.52 5.97 -2.73
CA ALA A 420 3.64 6.50 -4.09
C ALA A 420 3.82 8.04 -4.10
N ALA A 421 3.02 8.77 -3.30
CA ALA A 421 3.14 10.22 -3.15
C ALA A 421 4.50 10.64 -2.56
N SER A 422 5.08 9.81 -1.70
CA SER A 422 6.36 10.08 -1.03
C SER A 422 7.59 9.68 -1.86
N GLU A 423 7.42 9.00 -3.00
CA GLU A 423 8.55 8.44 -3.77
C GLU A 423 9.49 9.52 -4.32
N GLN A 424 8.99 10.72 -4.65
CA GLN A 424 9.85 11.82 -5.08
C GLN A 424 10.82 12.23 -3.96
N ALA A 425 10.35 12.32 -2.72
CA ALA A 425 11.20 12.62 -1.58
C ALA A 425 12.19 11.48 -1.30
N LEU A 426 11.74 10.22 -1.39
CA LEU A 426 12.61 9.04 -1.29
C LEU A 426 13.70 9.03 -2.38
N ALA A 427 13.40 9.48 -3.60
CA ALA A 427 14.37 9.56 -4.68
C ALA A 427 15.51 10.55 -4.36
N VAL A 428 15.20 11.67 -3.70
CA VAL A 428 16.22 12.63 -3.24
C VAL A 428 17.10 12.01 -2.15
N VAL A 429 16.50 11.28 -1.20
CA VAL A 429 17.25 10.57 -0.16
C VAL A 429 18.15 9.48 -0.76
N ARG A 430 17.62 8.69 -1.70
CA ARG A 430 18.37 7.66 -2.44
C ARG A 430 19.56 8.26 -3.18
N LYS A 431 19.38 9.38 -3.86
CA LYS A 431 20.48 10.10 -4.52
C LYS A 431 21.55 10.55 -3.53
N ALA A 432 21.15 11.02 -2.35
CA ALA A 432 22.09 11.41 -1.28
C ALA A 432 22.82 10.20 -0.65
N LEU A 433 22.17 9.04 -0.57
CA LEU A 433 22.79 7.78 -0.13
C LEU A 433 23.83 7.28 -1.14
N GLN A 434 23.55 7.43 -2.44
CA GLN A 434 24.42 6.97 -3.52
C GLN A 434 25.54 7.95 -3.87
N GLY A 435 25.43 9.21 -3.45
CA GLY A 435 26.43 10.25 -3.70
C GLY A 435 27.72 10.02 -2.90
N SER A 436 28.87 10.11 -3.59
CA SER A 436 30.19 10.00 -2.98
C SER A 436 30.37 10.97 -1.80
N ILE A 437 30.85 10.46 -0.67
CA ILE A 437 31.31 11.31 0.43
C ILE A 437 32.65 11.90 -0.02
N ILE A 438 32.68 13.17 -0.39
CA ILE A 438 33.95 13.90 -0.50
C ILE A 438 34.40 14.16 0.94
N LEU A 439 35.28 13.31 1.44
CA LEU A 439 36.06 13.61 2.65
C LEU A 439 37.15 14.59 2.22
N THR A 440 36.94 15.88 2.42
CA THR A 440 38.06 16.84 2.44
C THR A 440 38.85 16.58 3.72
N ALA A 441 40.07 16.06 3.55
CA ALA A 441 41.03 15.81 4.62
C ALA A 441 41.47 17.09 5.33
#